data_AF-A0A383D5T6-F1
#
_entry.id   AF-A0A383D5T6-F1
#
_cell.length_a   1.000
_cell.length_b   1.000
_cell.length_c   1.000
_cell.angle_alpha   90.00
_cell.angle_beta   90.00
_cell.angle_gamma   90.00
#
_symmetry.space_group_name_H-M   'P 1'
#
loop_
_entity.id
_entity.type
_entity.pdbx_description
1 polymer ?
#
loop_
_entity_poly.entity_id
_entity_poly.type
_entity_poly.pdbx_seq_one_letter_code
_entity_poly.pdbx_strand_id
1 'polypeptide(L)'
;CAEKEESDDAEPTTFLEGTWKKACSQSGSNSYSEYIMVYKNTSYTFYSNVYSDSACSTASRTIRYTYTLAVGSDATMADGSTTATKVTQTTVGVYETVKTDALVSELKSNSYCSATDWEKDVEKDITSKSTEDTCLDLDDAIGTVYKDVIKIKGTDLWWGVGTSDKDSEGYYTVIEDSGYDKQ
;
A
#
# COMPACT_ATOMS: atom_id res chain seq x y z
N CYS A 1 -8.82 3.04 43.42
CA CYS A 1 -8.73 3.42 41.99
C CYS A 1 -7.91 2.35 41.32
N ALA A 2 -8.51 1.56 40.42
CA ALA A 2 -7.76 0.64 39.59
C ALA A 2 -7.23 1.45 38.41
N GLU A 3 -5.92 1.63 38.36
CA GLU A 3 -5.23 2.14 37.18
C GLU A 3 -5.40 1.05 36.11
N LYS A 4 -6.11 1.41 35.04
CA LYS A 4 -6.30 0.55 33.88
C LYS A 4 -5.06 0.76 33.04
N GLU A 5 -4.11 -0.18 33.11
CA GLU A 5 -2.99 -0.18 32.18
C GLU A 5 -3.55 -0.46 30.78
N GLU A 6 -3.52 0.56 29.92
CA GLU A 6 -3.56 0.38 28.47
C GLU A 6 -2.24 -0.29 28.08
N SER A 7 -2.28 -1.62 28.00
CA SER A 7 -1.31 -2.39 27.24
C SER A 7 -1.53 -2.04 25.76
N ASP A 8 -0.81 -1.03 25.29
CA ASP A 8 -0.45 -0.84 23.88
C ASP A 8 0.63 -1.88 23.51
N ASP A 9 0.37 -3.17 23.75
CA ASP A 9 1.17 -4.25 23.17
C ASP A 9 0.73 -4.40 21.71
N ALA A 10 1.18 -3.48 20.87
CA ALA A 10 1.29 -3.75 19.45
C ALA A 10 2.23 -4.96 19.31
N GLU A 11 1.66 -6.14 19.03
CA GLU A 11 2.45 -7.34 18.82
C GLU A 11 3.52 -7.08 17.73
N PRO A 12 4.74 -7.59 17.91
CA PRO A 12 5.81 -7.33 16.97
C PRO A 12 5.44 -7.86 15.58
N THR A 13 5.35 -6.97 14.59
CA THR A 13 5.09 -7.25 13.17
C THR A 13 6.21 -8.04 12.47
N THR A 14 7.14 -8.60 13.24
CA THR A 14 8.35 -9.31 12.82
C THR A 14 8.14 -10.35 11.73
N PHE A 15 6.97 -11.00 11.67
CA PHE A 15 6.68 -11.96 10.61
C PHE A 15 6.55 -11.27 9.22
N LEU A 16 5.96 -10.08 9.17
CA LEU A 16 5.78 -9.28 7.96
C LEU A 16 7.00 -8.44 7.58
N GLU A 17 7.91 -8.19 8.53
CA GLU A 17 9.05 -7.32 8.31
C GLU A 17 9.87 -7.72 7.09
N GLY A 18 10.26 -6.69 6.31
CA GLY A 18 11.05 -6.84 5.11
C GLY A 18 10.46 -6.08 3.92
N THR A 19 11.00 -6.40 2.75
CA THR A 19 10.56 -5.84 1.47
C THR A 19 9.90 -6.94 0.66
N TRP A 20 8.67 -6.67 0.23
CA TRP A 20 7.88 -7.55 -0.62
C TRP A 20 7.69 -6.86 -1.95
N LYS A 21 7.89 -7.59 -3.03
CA LYS A 21 7.91 -6.99 -4.36
C LYS A 21 7.09 -7.84 -5.31
N LYS A 22 6.30 -7.16 -6.13
CA LYS A 22 5.62 -7.79 -7.25
C LYS A 22 6.46 -7.61 -8.51
N ALA A 23 6.52 -8.65 -9.33
CA ALA A 23 7.19 -8.56 -10.62
C ALA A 23 6.60 -7.42 -11.46
N CYS A 24 7.46 -6.69 -12.15
CA CYS A 24 7.01 -5.60 -12.98
C CYS A 24 6.14 -6.13 -14.12
N SER A 25 4.99 -5.48 -14.34
CA SER A 25 4.00 -5.92 -15.32
C SER A 25 3.39 -4.74 -16.05
N GLN A 26 2.81 -5.01 -17.22
CA GLN A 26 2.14 -4.01 -18.01
C GLN A 26 0.88 -3.53 -17.27
N SER A 27 0.81 -2.23 -16.98
CA SER A 27 -0.31 -1.60 -16.26
C SER A 27 -1.17 -0.70 -17.16
N GLY A 28 -0.72 -0.42 -18.38
CA GLY A 28 -1.45 0.34 -19.39
C GLY A 28 -0.88 0.11 -20.79
N SER A 29 -1.45 0.79 -21.79
CA SER A 29 -1.09 0.55 -23.21
C SER A 29 0.42 0.64 -23.47
N ASN A 30 1.10 1.59 -22.83
CA ASN A 30 2.55 1.80 -22.94
C ASN A 30 3.20 2.08 -21.56
N SER A 31 2.60 1.59 -20.49
CA SER A 31 3.11 1.79 -19.13
C SER A 31 3.26 0.47 -18.41
N TYR A 32 4.32 0.38 -17.63
CA TYR A 32 4.63 -0.75 -16.77
C TYR A 32 4.66 -0.27 -15.33
N SER A 33 4.26 -1.14 -14.40
CA SER A 33 4.26 -0.80 -12.99
C SER A 33 4.94 -1.86 -12.16
N GLU A 34 5.73 -1.38 -11.20
CA GLU A 34 6.35 -2.20 -10.17
C GLU A 34 5.83 -1.74 -8.82
N TYR A 35 5.42 -2.72 -8.02
CA TYR A 35 4.85 -2.47 -6.71
C TYR A 35 5.75 -3.04 -5.62
N ILE A 36 6.06 -2.22 -4.62
CA ILE A 36 6.96 -2.59 -3.53
C ILE A 36 6.28 -2.25 -2.21
N MET A 37 6.23 -3.22 -1.31
CA MET A 37 5.75 -3.06 0.06
C MET A 37 6.93 -3.20 1.02
N VAL A 38 7.07 -2.25 1.93
CA VAL A 38 8.11 -2.26 2.96
C VAL A 38 7.43 -2.22 4.32
N TYR A 39 7.55 -3.31 5.07
CA TYR A 39 7.06 -3.42 6.43
C TYR A 39 8.21 -3.28 7.41
N LYS A 40 8.05 -2.41 8.39
CA LYS A 40 9.06 -2.17 9.44
C LYS A 40 8.35 -1.76 10.72
N ASN A 41 8.45 -2.57 11.77
CA ASN A 41 7.68 -2.36 13.00
C ASN A 41 6.19 -2.10 12.66
N THR A 42 5.56 -1.13 13.31
CA THR A 42 4.17 -0.70 13.10
C THR A 42 3.99 0.23 11.89
N SER A 43 4.94 0.24 10.94
CA SER A 43 4.87 1.08 9.74
C SER A 43 4.86 0.22 8.48
N TYR A 44 4.01 0.61 7.54
CA TYR A 44 3.87 0.02 6.22
C TYR A 44 4.02 1.12 5.17
N THR A 45 4.92 0.93 4.21
CA THR A 45 5.08 1.84 3.07
C THR A 45 4.86 1.07 1.77
N PHE A 46 4.02 1.61 0.90
CA PHE A 46 3.73 1.08 -0.42
C PHE A 46 4.25 2.03 -1.49
N TYR A 47 4.99 1.49 -2.45
CA TYR A 47 5.48 2.21 -3.61
C TYR A 47 4.78 1.68 -4.87
N SER A 48 4.24 2.61 -5.64
CA SER A 48 3.78 2.39 -7.00
C SER A 48 4.73 3.12 -7.94
N ASN A 49 5.65 2.38 -8.55
CA ASN A 49 6.58 2.91 -9.53
C ASN A 49 5.98 2.69 -10.93
N VAL A 50 5.93 3.75 -11.73
CA VAL A 50 5.45 3.68 -13.12
C VAL A 50 6.64 3.87 -14.05
N TYR A 51 6.73 3.04 -15.07
CA TYR A 51 7.81 2.98 -16.04
C TYR A 51 7.25 3.09 -17.46
N SER A 52 8.05 3.63 -18.37
CA SER A 52 7.73 3.70 -19.80
C SER A 52 8.23 2.48 -20.59
N ASP A 53 9.02 1.60 -19.97
CA ASP A 53 9.64 0.46 -20.60
C ASP A 53 9.32 -0.87 -19.91
N SER A 54 9.28 -1.96 -20.68
CA SER A 54 8.98 -3.30 -20.19
C SER A 54 10.04 -3.90 -19.28
N ALA A 55 11.25 -3.32 -19.29
CA ALA A 55 12.33 -3.72 -18.40
C ALA A 55 12.27 -3.01 -17.04
N CYS A 56 11.34 -2.07 -16.87
CA CYS A 56 11.12 -1.29 -15.66
C CYS A 56 12.42 -0.65 -15.16
N SER A 57 13.15 -0.08 -16.11
CA SER A 57 14.46 0.51 -15.90
C SER A 57 14.39 2.03 -15.73
N THR A 58 13.44 2.69 -16.40
CA THR A 58 13.29 4.15 -16.39
C THR A 58 11.93 4.53 -15.80
N ALA A 59 11.92 4.84 -14.49
CA ALA A 59 10.71 5.30 -13.83
C ALA A 59 10.31 6.68 -14.37
N SER A 60 9.03 6.87 -14.68
CA SER A 60 8.43 8.16 -15.03
C SER A 60 7.92 8.90 -13.80
N ARG A 61 7.39 8.15 -12.82
CA ARG A 61 6.96 8.64 -11.51
C ARG A 61 6.97 7.53 -10.47
N THR A 62 7.01 7.95 -9.20
CA THR A 62 6.84 7.09 -8.03
C THR A 62 5.78 7.70 -7.13
N ILE A 63 4.77 6.93 -6.76
CA ILE A 63 3.81 7.30 -5.71
C ILE A 63 4.10 6.45 -4.49
N ARG A 64 4.27 7.11 -3.35
CA ARG A 64 4.56 6.50 -2.05
C ARG A 64 3.38 6.73 -1.12
N TYR A 65 2.78 5.64 -0.65
CA TYR A 65 1.74 5.64 0.36
C TYR A 65 2.32 5.17 1.68
N THR A 66 2.01 5.84 2.76
CA THR A 66 2.41 5.45 4.11
C THR A 66 1.20 5.07 4.94
N TYR A 67 1.36 4.04 5.76
CA TYR A 67 0.35 3.52 6.64
C TYR A 67 0.95 3.19 8.00
N THR A 68 0.16 3.32 9.06
CA THR A 68 0.43 2.58 10.30
C THR A 68 -0.12 1.17 10.17
N LEU A 69 0.49 0.23 10.86
CA LEU A 69 0.13 -1.19 10.86
C LEU A 69 -0.06 -1.66 12.30
N ALA A 70 -1.20 -2.29 12.55
CA ALA A 70 -1.49 -3.04 13.76
C ALA A 70 -1.73 -4.51 13.40
N VAL A 71 -1.01 -5.40 14.05
CA VAL A 71 -1.18 -6.85 13.92
C VAL A 71 -2.14 -7.29 15.02
N GLY A 72 -3.18 -8.02 14.63
CA GLY A 72 -4.15 -8.63 15.53
C GLY A 72 -3.93 -10.14 15.66
N SER A 73 -4.93 -10.82 16.22
CA SER A 73 -4.88 -12.27 16.40
C SER A 73 -5.03 -13.03 15.09
N ASP A 74 -4.64 -14.30 15.13
CA ASP A 74 -4.91 -15.23 14.04
C ASP A 74 -6.42 -15.48 13.86
N ALA A 75 -6.79 -15.77 12.62
CA ALA A 75 -8.12 -16.11 12.15
C ALA A 75 -8.08 -17.43 11.39
N THR A 76 -9.10 -18.27 11.58
CA THR A 76 -9.32 -19.46 10.75
C THR A 76 -10.14 -19.04 9.53
N MET A 77 -9.64 -19.34 8.33
CA MET A 77 -10.28 -19.02 7.07
C MET A 77 -11.51 -19.90 6.83
N ALA A 78 -12.34 -19.54 5.85
CA ALA A 78 -13.59 -20.23 5.52
C ALA A 78 -13.40 -21.72 5.15
N ASP A 79 -12.19 -22.12 4.73
CA ASP A 79 -11.85 -23.53 4.46
C ASP A 79 -11.69 -24.38 5.74
N GLY A 80 -11.73 -23.76 6.92
CA GLY A 80 -11.64 -24.41 8.23
C GLY A 80 -10.26 -24.96 8.60
N SER A 81 -9.26 -24.83 7.74
CA SER A 81 -7.93 -25.44 7.92
C SER A 81 -6.77 -24.45 7.79
N THR A 82 -6.98 -23.39 7.02
CA THR A 82 -6.00 -22.32 6.82
C THR A 82 -6.13 -21.30 7.93
N THR A 83 -5.04 -21.02 8.62
CA THR A 83 -4.90 -19.86 9.52
C THR A 83 -4.24 -18.69 8.80
N ALA A 84 -4.68 -17.47 9.08
CA ALA A 84 -4.06 -16.23 8.63
C ALA A 84 -4.11 -15.20 9.76
N THR A 85 -3.24 -14.20 9.75
CA THR A 85 -3.13 -13.20 10.80
C THR A 85 -3.91 -11.95 10.42
N LYS A 86 -4.77 -11.46 11.32
CA LYS A 86 -5.51 -10.22 11.09
C LYS A 86 -4.56 -9.03 11.12
N VAL A 87 -4.70 -8.13 10.16
CA VAL A 87 -3.94 -6.88 10.10
C VAL A 87 -4.88 -5.71 9.86
N THR A 88 -4.63 -4.63 10.58
CA THR A 88 -5.30 -3.35 10.38
C THR A 88 -4.27 -2.33 9.95
N GLN A 89 -4.54 -1.62 8.86
CA GLN A 89 -3.67 -0.57 8.36
C GLN A 89 -4.45 0.74 8.23
N THR A 90 -3.82 1.86 8.57
CA THR A 90 -4.45 3.18 8.51
C THR A 90 -3.63 4.10 7.64
N THR A 91 -4.24 4.73 6.64
CA THR A 91 -3.52 5.66 5.75
C THR A 91 -3.00 6.86 6.52
N VAL A 92 -1.72 7.16 6.36
CA VAL A 92 -1.03 8.29 7.00
C VAL A 92 -0.71 9.39 5.99
N GLY A 93 -0.25 9.02 4.79
CA GLY A 93 0.21 10.00 3.82
C GLY A 93 0.37 9.45 2.41
N VAL A 94 0.33 10.37 1.45
CA VAL A 94 0.52 10.10 0.02
C VAL A 94 1.49 11.13 -0.55
N TYR A 95 2.55 10.63 -1.16
CA TYR A 95 3.64 11.43 -1.71
C TYR A 95 3.88 11.03 -3.15
N GLU A 96 4.19 11.99 -4.02
CA GLU A 96 4.51 11.74 -5.42
C GLU A 96 5.86 12.36 -5.79
N THR A 97 6.68 11.59 -6.48
CA THR A 97 7.97 12.03 -7.04
C THR A 97 7.95 11.85 -8.55
N VAL A 98 8.09 12.94 -9.29
CA VAL A 98 8.12 12.94 -10.75
C VAL A 98 9.56 12.76 -11.24
N LYS A 99 9.80 11.88 -12.20
CA LYS A 99 11.15 11.48 -12.63
C LYS A 99 11.54 11.97 -14.02
N THR A 100 10.63 12.62 -14.74
CA THR A 100 10.88 13.10 -16.11
C THR A 100 10.45 14.55 -16.29
N ASP A 101 11.23 15.31 -17.07
CA ASP A 101 10.92 16.72 -17.36
C ASP A 101 9.61 16.87 -18.14
N ALA A 102 9.30 15.91 -19.02
CA ALA A 102 8.05 15.87 -19.78
C ALA A 102 6.83 15.79 -18.85
N LEU A 103 6.84 14.87 -17.88
CA LEU A 103 5.76 14.75 -16.92
C LEU A 103 5.67 15.98 -16.00
N VAL A 104 6.80 16.56 -15.59
CA VAL A 104 6.79 17.83 -14.83
C VAL A 104 6.07 18.93 -15.61
N SER A 105 6.39 19.13 -16.90
CA SER A 105 5.72 20.13 -17.73
C SER A 105 4.22 19.87 -17.88
N GLU A 106 3.81 18.62 -18.03
CA GLU A 106 2.41 18.22 -18.12
C GLU A 106 1.64 18.51 -16.82
N LEU A 107 2.13 18.04 -15.68
CA LEU A 107 1.47 18.23 -14.39
C LEU A 107 1.32 19.71 -14.03
N LYS A 108 2.32 20.54 -14.33
CA LYS A 108 2.24 22.00 -14.16
C LYS A 108 1.17 22.63 -15.04
N SER A 109 1.12 22.25 -16.31
CA SER A 109 0.18 22.81 -17.28
C SER A 109 -1.27 22.47 -16.93
N ASN A 110 -1.49 21.27 -16.40
CA ASN A 110 -2.79 20.78 -15.97
C ASN A 110 -3.15 21.17 -14.53
N SER A 111 -2.24 21.83 -13.80
CA SER A 111 -2.38 22.12 -12.36
C SER A 111 -2.74 20.87 -11.53
N TYR A 112 -2.11 19.74 -11.85
CA TYR A 112 -2.39 18.46 -11.21
C TYR A 112 -2.16 18.52 -9.69
N CYS A 113 -3.09 17.94 -8.92
CA CYS A 113 -3.21 18.09 -7.46
C CYS A 113 -3.21 19.55 -7.00
N SER A 114 -3.82 20.45 -7.77
CA SER A 114 -3.83 21.90 -7.53
C SER A 114 -2.43 22.53 -7.41
N ALA A 115 -1.40 21.91 -8.01
CA ALA A 115 0.00 22.34 -7.90
C ALA A 115 0.60 22.72 -9.26
N THR A 116 1.39 23.81 -9.27
CA THR A 116 2.04 24.36 -10.47
C THR A 116 3.57 24.43 -10.35
N ASP A 117 4.10 23.97 -9.22
CA ASP A 117 5.49 24.02 -8.80
C ASP A 117 6.13 22.62 -8.76
N TRP A 118 5.61 21.66 -9.55
CA TRP A 118 6.21 20.32 -9.67
C TRP A 118 7.69 20.39 -10.09
N GLU A 119 8.55 19.59 -9.46
CA GLU A 119 9.98 19.56 -9.79
C GLU A 119 10.43 18.11 -9.98
N LYS A 120 11.36 17.93 -10.92
CA LYS A 120 11.90 16.61 -11.22
C LYS A 120 12.74 16.14 -10.05
N ASP A 121 12.58 14.87 -9.68
CA ASP A 121 13.29 14.20 -8.58
C ASP A 121 13.05 14.79 -7.18
N VAL A 122 12.02 15.63 -7.02
CA VAL A 122 11.60 16.17 -5.73
C VAL A 122 10.31 15.48 -5.30
N GLU A 123 10.32 14.93 -4.08
CA GLU A 123 9.12 14.36 -3.48
C GLU A 123 8.18 15.48 -3.04
N LYS A 124 6.91 15.34 -3.41
CA LYS A 124 5.85 16.28 -3.05
C LYS A 124 4.78 15.57 -2.22
N ASP A 125 4.40 16.20 -1.12
CA ASP A 125 3.26 15.77 -0.31
C ASP A 125 1.95 16.18 -0.99
N ILE A 126 1.15 15.19 -1.37
CA ILE A 126 -0.17 15.37 -1.97
C ILE A 126 -1.28 14.79 -1.08
N THR A 127 -0.98 14.48 0.17
CA THR A 127 -1.86 13.82 1.15
C THR A 127 -3.21 14.52 1.30
N SER A 128 -3.24 15.85 1.36
CA SER A 128 -4.49 16.62 1.51
C SER A 128 -5.30 16.76 0.21
N LYS A 129 -4.74 16.34 -0.92
CA LYS A 129 -5.27 16.51 -2.27
C LYS A 129 -5.52 15.19 -2.97
N SER A 130 -5.11 14.07 -2.39
CA SER A 130 -5.10 12.76 -3.05
C SER A 130 -6.49 12.26 -3.45
N THR A 131 -7.55 12.71 -2.79
CA THR A 131 -8.95 12.37 -3.11
C THR A 131 -9.62 13.37 -4.07
N GLU A 132 -8.90 14.38 -4.54
CA GLU A 132 -9.45 15.33 -5.53
C GLU A 132 -9.42 14.70 -6.93
N ASP A 133 -10.44 14.98 -7.74
CA ASP A 133 -10.58 14.57 -9.14
C ASP A 133 -9.43 15.12 -10.03
N THR A 134 -8.86 16.25 -9.63
CA THR A 134 -7.67 16.85 -10.26
C THR A 134 -6.34 16.20 -9.85
N CYS A 135 -6.39 15.19 -8.98
CA CYS A 135 -5.22 14.49 -8.42
C CYS A 135 -5.32 12.99 -8.70
N LEU A 136 -5.08 12.14 -7.69
CA LEU A 136 -5.14 10.68 -7.82
C LEU A 136 -6.56 10.12 -7.80
N ASP A 137 -7.57 10.95 -7.46
CA ASP A 137 -8.97 10.54 -7.32
C ASP A 137 -9.12 9.28 -6.44
N LEU A 138 -8.40 9.25 -5.31
CA LEU A 138 -8.50 8.14 -4.37
C LEU A 138 -9.88 8.14 -3.72
N ASP A 139 -10.50 6.96 -3.65
CA ASP A 139 -11.81 6.77 -3.01
C ASP A 139 -11.80 7.11 -1.51
N ASP A 140 -10.64 6.96 -0.87
CA ASP A 140 -10.52 7.00 0.58
C ASP A 140 -9.67 8.17 1.08
N ALA A 141 -10.19 8.83 2.11
CA ALA A 141 -9.48 9.90 2.80
C ALA A 141 -8.32 9.38 3.68
N ILE A 142 -7.45 10.30 4.07
CA ILE A 142 -6.40 10.03 5.04
C ILE A 142 -7.01 9.68 6.39
N GLY A 143 -6.42 8.71 7.08
CA GLY A 143 -6.98 8.14 8.29
C GLY A 143 -7.99 7.02 8.04
N THR A 144 -8.32 6.68 6.78
CA THR A 144 -9.12 5.48 6.49
C THR A 144 -8.41 4.23 7.00
N VAL A 145 -9.20 3.39 7.66
CA VAL A 145 -8.77 2.13 8.26
C VAL A 145 -9.17 0.98 7.35
N TYR A 146 -8.19 0.20 6.91
CA TYR A 146 -8.39 -1.03 6.16
C TYR A 146 -8.10 -2.23 7.05
N LYS A 147 -8.94 -3.25 6.91
CA LYS A 147 -8.83 -4.52 7.61
C LYS A 147 -8.57 -5.61 6.58
N ASP A 148 -7.56 -6.42 6.84
CA ASP A 148 -7.17 -7.51 5.96
C ASP A 148 -6.63 -8.69 6.78
N VAL A 149 -6.48 -9.85 6.14
CA VAL A 149 -5.86 -11.04 6.70
C VAL A 149 -4.64 -11.38 5.88
N ILE A 150 -3.51 -11.64 6.52
CA ILE A 150 -2.25 -11.94 5.85
C ILE A 150 -1.74 -13.32 6.26
N LYS A 151 -1.21 -14.07 5.31
CA LYS A 151 -0.48 -15.31 5.55
C LYS A 151 0.79 -15.33 4.71
N ILE A 152 1.89 -15.82 5.28
CA ILE A 152 3.13 -16.05 4.55
C ILE A 152 3.26 -17.54 4.26
N LYS A 153 3.49 -17.91 3.01
CA LYS A 153 3.80 -19.29 2.59
C LYS A 153 5.15 -19.31 1.90
N GLY A 154 6.20 -19.69 2.63
CA GLY A 154 7.57 -19.59 2.09
C GLY A 154 7.96 -18.13 1.88
N THR A 155 8.18 -17.74 0.63
CA THR A 155 8.45 -16.35 0.22
C THR A 155 7.21 -15.59 -0.23
N ASP A 156 6.07 -16.27 -0.33
CA ASP A 156 4.90 -15.74 -1.01
C ASP A 156 3.96 -15.09 0.02
N LEU A 157 3.50 -13.88 -0.29
CA LEU A 157 2.52 -13.16 0.52
C LEU A 157 1.11 -13.49 0.06
N TRP A 158 0.27 -13.91 0.99
CA TRP A 158 -1.15 -14.17 0.76
C TRP A 158 -1.98 -13.18 1.56
N TRP A 159 -3.06 -12.69 0.97
CA TRP A 159 -3.93 -11.70 1.59
C TRP A 159 -5.41 -11.99 1.38
N GLY A 160 -6.30 -11.22 1.99
CA GLY A 160 -7.75 -11.36 1.85
C GLY A 160 -8.25 -11.07 0.44
N VAL A 161 -9.21 -11.86 -0.02
CA VAL A 161 -9.88 -11.64 -1.31
C VAL A 161 -10.91 -10.52 -1.15
N GLY A 162 -10.71 -9.40 -1.84
CA GLY A 162 -11.56 -8.20 -1.72
C GLY A 162 -13.06 -8.42 -1.98
N THR A 163 -13.42 -9.47 -2.70
CA THR A 163 -14.81 -9.85 -3.03
C THR A 163 -15.38 -10.95 -2.14
N SER A 164 -14.63 -11.47 -1.18
CA SER A 164 -15.11 -12.54 -0.29
C SER A 164 -15.96 -11.99 0.85
N ASP A 165 -16.69 -12.90 1.50
CA ASP A 165 -17.37 -12.62 2.75
C ASP A 165 -16.36 -12.14 3.83
N LYS A 166 -16.88 -11.32 4.74
CA LYS A 166 -16.14 -10.80 5.89
C LYS A 166 -16.65 -11.42 7.18
N ASP A 167 -15.77 -11.58 8.16
CA ASP A 167 -16.14 -11.98 9.51
C ASP A 167 -16.89 -10.85 10.26
N SER A 168 -17.35 -11.13 11.48
CA SER A 168 -18.06 -10.15 12.31
C SER A 168 -17.25 -8.90 12.66
N GLU A 169 -15.93 -8.95 12.51
CA GLU A 169 -15.01 -7.84 12.78
C GLU A 169 -14.62 -7.08 11.51
N GLY A 170 -15.05 -7.54 10.33
CA GLY A 170 -14.83 -6.89 9.03
C GLY A 170 -13.58 -7.38 8.28
N TYR A 171 -12.99 -8.50 8.67
CA TYR A 171 -11.84 -9.11 7.98
C TYR A 171 -12.28 -10.13 6.94
N TYR A 172 -11.57 -10.23 5.82
CA TYR A 172 -11.88 -11.21 4.78
C TYR A 172 -11.73 -12.65 5.30
N THR A 173 -12.58 -13.55 4.79
CA THR A 173 -12.63 -14.96 5.21
C THR A 173 -11.93 -15.90 4.23
N VAL A 174 -11.56 -15.41 3.06
CA VAL A 174 -10.85 -16.15 2.02
C VAL A 174 -9.55 -15.42 1.71
N ILE A 175 -8.47 -16.18 1.50
CA ILE A 175 -7.18 -15.63 1.08
C ILE A 175 -6.77 -16.13 -0.29
N GLU A 176 -5.98 -15.33 -0.99
CA GLU A 176 -5.33 -15.66 -2.26
C GLU A 176 -3.87 -15.23 -2.26
N ASP A 177 -3.13 -15.74 -3.24
CA ASP A 177 -1.77 -15.29 -3.51
C ASP A 177 -1.81 -13.86 -4.06
N SER A 178 -1.11 -12.94 -3.40
CA SER A 178 -1.03 -11.54 -3.80
C SER A 178 -0.12 -11.31 -5.03
N GLY A 179 0.74 -12.29 -5.32
CA GLY A 179 1.83 -12.18 -6.29
C GLY A 179 3.00 -11.32 -5.81
N TYR A 180 3.09 -11.02 -4.51
CA TYR A 180 4.24 -10.37 -3.90
C TYR A 180 5.15 -11.40 -3.23
N ASP A 181 6.44 -11.29 -3.52
CA ASP A 181 7.46 -12.17 -2.99
C ASP A 181 8.43 -11.40 -2.09
N LYS A 182 8.82 -12.02 -0.98
CA LYS A 182 9.85 -11.49 -0.08
C LYS A 182 11.20 -11.43 -0.79
N GLN A 183 11.87 -10.28 -0.71
CA GLN A 183 13.20 -10.03 -1.30
C GLN A 183 14.35 -10.48 -0.40
#